data_AF-A0A3D3WZ80-F1
#
_entry.id   AF-A0A3D3WZ80-F1
#
_cell.length_a   1.000
_cell.length_b   1.000
_cell.length_c   1.000
_cell.angle_alpha   90.00
_cell.angle_beta   90.00
_cell.angle_gamma   90.00
#
_symmetry.space_group_name_H-M   'P 1'
#
loop_
_entity.id
_entity.type
_entity.pdbx_description
1 polymer ?
#
loop_
_entity_poly.entity_id
_entity_poly.type
_entity_poly.pdbx_seq_one_letter_code
_entity_poly.pdbx_strand_id
1 'polypeptide(L)'
;TKTVWFYDLRTNEHFTLKQNRMTRADLDEFATCYNPKNRHDRRPTWSEDNPDGRWRAYTYGEIIARDKASLDIFWLRDESLEDSANLPAPDVLAAEIIEDLQAALEELAAIQEDLNQKSEKD
;
A
#
# COMPACT_ATOMS: atom_id res chain seq x y z
N THR A 1 16.66 27.39 -1.87
CA THR A 1 15.35 26.94 -1.35
C THR A 1 15.62 26.25 -0.02
N LYS A 2 14.99 26.66 1.09
CA LYS A 2 15.34 26.13 2.42
C LYS A 2 14.57 24.84 2.79
N THR A 3 13.46 24.60 2.11
CA THR A 3 12.50 23.52 2.40
C THR A 3 11.94 22.98 1.10
N VAL A 4 11.76 21.67 1.03
CA VAL A 4 11.11 20.92 -0.06
C VAL A 4 9.84 20.29 0.51
N TRP A 5 8.75 20.33 -0.24
CA TRP A 5 7.46 19.77 0.15
C TRP A 5 7.16 18.54 -0.69
N PHE A 6 6.68 17.48 -0.04
CA PHE A 6 6.32 16.21 -0.66
C PHE A 6 4.84 15.97 -0.42
N TYR A 7 4.16 15.52 -1.47
CA TYR A 7 2.78 15.03 -1.41
C TYR A 7 2.76 13.56 -1.81
N ASP A 8 2.25 12.69 -0.95
CA ASP A 8 2.12 11.26 -1.25
C ASP A 8 0.72 10.94 -1.80
N LEU A 9 0.61 10.89 -3.13
CA LEU A 9 -0.57 10.40 -3.87
C LEU A 9 -0.30 8.99 -4.44
N ARG A 10 0.51 8.19 -3.74
CA ARG A 10 0.93 6.86 -4.21
C ARG A 10 0.60 5.79 -3.19
N THR A 11 1.01 5.97 -1.94
CA THR A 11 0.81 4.96 -0.90
C THR A 11 -0.70 4.77 -0.67
N ASN A 12 -1.15 3.52 -0.74
CA ASN A 12 -2.56 3.10 -0.63
C ASN A 12 -3.50 3.72 -1.68
N GLU A 13 -2.96 4.24 -2.79
CA GLU A 13 -3.74 4.78 -3.91
C GLU A 13 -3.73 3.81 -5.10
N HIS A 14 -4.91 3.44 -5.60
CA HIS A 14 -5.05 2.43 -6.67
C HIS A 14 -5.76 2.96 -7.91
N PHE A 15 -5.05 3.77 -8.70
CA PHE A 15 -5.57 4.26 -9.99
C PHE A 15 -5.32 3.24 -11.11
N THR A 16 -6.35 2.99 -11.93
CA THR A 16 -6.26 2.18 -13.15
C THR A 16 -6.83 2.93 -14.35
N LEU A 17 -6.35 2.63 -15.56
CA LEU A 17 -6.77 3.36 -16.76
C LEU A 17 -8.21 3.11 -17.19
N LYS A 18 -8.86 2.05 -16.68
CA LYS A 18 -10.20 1.61 -17.14
C LYS A 18 -11.26 1.62 -16.04
N GLN A 19 -10.94 1.11 -14.84
CA GLN A 19 -11.94 0.90 -13.78
C GLN A 19 -11.89 1.97 -12.69
N ASN A 20 -10.71 2.50 -12.37
CA ASN A 20 -10.53 3.53 -11.34
C ASN A 20 -9.61 4.65 -11.82
N ARG A 21 -10.08 5.44 -12.80
CA ARG A 21 -9.25 6.49 -13.41
C ARG A 21 -9.08 7.65 -12.45
N MET A 22 -7.85 8.13 -12.29
CA MET A 22 -7.58 9.38 -11.58
C MET A 22 -8.35 10.54 -12.21
N THR A 23 -8.99 11.31 -11.36
CA THR A 23 -9.83 12.46 -11.68
C THR A 23 -9.20 13.74 -11.15
N ARG A 24 -9.82 14.89 -11.45
CA ARG A 24 -9.39 16.16 -10.87
C ARG A 24 -9.57 16.20 -9.35
N ALA A 25 -10.62 15.56 -8.83
CA ALA A 25 -10.97 15.60 -7.41
C ALA A 25 -9.87 14.96 -6.54
N ASP A 26 -9.22 13.91 -7.04
CA ASP A 26 -8.11 13.23 -6.34
C ASP A 26 -6.89 14.14 -6.12
N LEU A 27 -6.81 15.25 -6.86
CA LEU A 27 -5.74 16.25 -6.77
C LEU A 27 -6.16 17.52 -6.01
N ASP A 28 -7.38 17.60 -5.46
CA ASP A 28 -7.88 18.82 -4.83
C ASP A 28 -7.22 19.12 -3.48
N GLU A 29 -6.97 18.08 -2.67
CA GLU A 29 -6.20 18.23 -1.44
C GLU A 29 -4.75 18.67 -1.74
N PHE A 30 -4.11 18.06 -2.75
CA PHE A 30 -2.79 18.51 -3.22
C PHE A 30 -2.80 19.99 -3.62
N ALA A 31 -3.76 20.42 -4.45
CA ALA A 31 -3.84 21.81 -4.89
C ALA A 31 -4.04 22.79 -3.72
N THR A 32 -4.81 22.37 -2.71
CA THR A 32 -5.05 23.13 -1.47
C THR A 32 -3.77 23.24 -0.65
N CYS A 33 -3.09 22.11 -0.40
CA CYS A 33 -1.82 22.05 0.32
C CYS A 33 -0.70 22.81 -0.39
N TYR A 34 -0.64 22.73 -1.72
CA TYR A 34 0.33 23.43 -2.55
C TYR A 34 0.22 24.95 -2.41
N ASN A 35 -1.01 25.45 -2.17
CA ASN A 35 -1.36 26.85 -1.97
C ASN A 35 -0.62 27.77 -2.97
N PRO A 36 -1.01 27.77 -4.26
CA PRO A 36 -0.31 28.53 -5.29
C PRO A 36 -0.38 30.05 -5.06
N LYS A 37 -1.39 30.53 -4.34
CA LYS A 37 -1.58 31.95 -4.01
C LYS A 37 -0.54 32.44 -3.00
N ASN A 38 -0.19 31.63 -2.00
CA ASN A 38 0.88 31.94 -1.07
C ASN A 38 1.62 30.69 -0.57
N ARG A 39 2.80 30.44 -1.15
CA ARG A 39 3.66 29.32 -0.74
C ARG A 39 4.20 29.43 0.69
N HIS A 40 4.18 30.61 1.29
CA HIS A 40 4.69 30.82 2.66
C HIS A 40 3.68 30.37 3.73
N ASP A 41 2.40 30.24 3.37
CA ASP A 41 1.33 29.80 4.26
C ASP A 41 1.03 28.29 4.13
N ARG A 42 1.95 27.53 3.52
CA ARG A 42 1.81 26.07 3.45
C ARG A 42 1.92 25.49 4.85
N ARG A 43 0.96 24.64 5.20
CA ARG A 43 0.93 23.90 6.47
C ARG A 43 0.98 22.41 6.15
N PRO A 44 1.86 21.62 6.79
CA PRO A 44 1.88 20.19 6.60
C PRO A 44 0.56 19.59 7.11
N THR A 45 0.08 18.55 6.45
CA THR A 45 -0.96 17.69 7.04
C THR A 45 -0.31 16.64 7.94
N TRP A 46 0.96 16.31 7.71
CA TRP A 46 1.75 15.43 8.56
C TRP A 46 2.20 16.10 9.86
N SER A 47 2.07 15.39 10.98
CA SER A 47 2.68 15.70 12.27
C SER A 47 2.97 14.40 13.03
N GLU A 48 3.66 14.48 14.17
CA GLU A 48 3.84 13.30 15.05
C GLU A 48 2.49 12.74 15.55
N ASP A 49 1.51 13.62 15.77
CA ASP A 49 0.13 13.25 16.14
C ASP A 49 -0.74 12.83 14.95
N ASN A 50 -0.28 13.09 13.71
CA ASN A 50 -0.95 12.71 12.47
C ASN A 50 0.06 12.14 11.46
N PRO A 51 0.60 10.93 11.73
CA PRO A 51 1.65 10.34 10.91
C PRO A 51 1.19 9.99 9.50
N ASP A 52 -0.12 9.91 9.28
CA ASP A 52 -0.75 9.56 8.00
C ASP A 52 -0.96 10.77 7.07
N GLY A 53 -0.58 11.97 7.51
CA GLY A 53 -0.66 13.17 6.67
C GLY A 53 0.16 13.02 5.38
N ARG A 54 -0.50 13.20 4.24
CA ARG A 54 0.10 13.07 2.89
C ARG A 54 0.96 14.25 2.46
N TRP A 55 0.96 15.38 3.19
CA TRP A 55 1.73 16.58 2.87
C TRP A 55 2.75 16.89 3.96
N ARG A 56 4.04 16.74 3.63
CA ARG A 56 5.16 16.87 4.57
C ARG A 56 6.28 17.73 4.01
N ALA A 57 6.92 18.51 4.89
CA ALA A 57 8.04 19.37 4.57
C ALA A 57 9.35 18.78 5.09
N TYR A 58 10.41 18.86 4.26
CA TYR A 58 11.78 18.51 4.62
C TYR A 58 12.70 19.70 4.37
N THR A 59 13.56 19.99 5.32
CA THR A 59 14.61 21.00 5.22
C THR A 59 15.74 20.54 4.31
N TYR A 60 16.51 21.50 3.78
CA TYR A 60 17.72 21.19 3.03
C TYR A 60 18.70 20.32 3.83
N GLY A 61 18.83 20.57 5.14
CA GLY A 61 19.71 19.80 6.03
C GLY A 61 19.28 18.34 6.15
N GLU A 62 17.98 18.08 6.29
CA GLU A 62 17.45 16.71 6.33
C GLU A 62 17.68 15.97 5.01
N ILE A 63 17.55 16.65 3.88
CA ILE A 63 17.74 16.05 2.56
C ILE A 63 19.21 15.73 2.30
N ILE A 64 20.12 16.67 2.57
CA ILE A 64 21.55 16.49 2.29
C ILE A 64 22.20 15.44 3.22
N ALA A 65 21.61 15.21 4.39
CA ALA A 65 22.04 14.17 5.33
C ALA A 65 21.66 12.74 4.86
N ARG A 66 20.76 12.60 3.88
CA ARG A 66 20.37 11.29 3.33
C ARG A 66 21.47 10.71 2.45
N ASP A 67 21.49 9.39 2.33
CA ASP A 67 22.37 8.71 1.37
C ASP A 67 22.17 9.29 -0.04
N LYS A 68 23.29 9.71 -0.65
CA LYS A 68 23.34 10.34 -1.97
C LYS A 68 22.40 11.55 -2.14
N ALA A 69 21.99 12.19 -1.05
CA ALA A 69 20.98 13.25 -1.05
C ALA A 69 19.67 12.84 -1.77
N SER A 70 19.27 11.57 -1.63
CA SER A 70 18.12 11.01 -2.34
C SER A 70 16.81 11.73 -1.99
N LEU A 71 16.08 12.14 -3.02
CA LEU A 71 14.72 12.69 -2.92
C LEU A 71 13.64 11.60 -2.93
N ASP A 72 14.03 10.34 -3.00
CA ASP A 72 13.13 9.20 -2.87
C ASP A 72 12.75 9.06 -1.38
N ILE A 73 11.70 9.78 -0.98
CA ILE A 73 11.26 9.97 0.40
C ILE A 73 9.80 9.50 0.53
N PHE A 74 9.58 8.53 1.40
CA PHE A 74 8.27 8.02 1.79
C PHE A 74 8.22 7.87 3.31
N TRP A 75 7.05 8.10 3.90
CA TRP A 75 6.83 7.94 5.35
C TRP A 75 5.54 7.22 5.69
N LEU A 76 4.58 7.17 4.76
CA LEU A 76 3.39 6.35 4.89
C LEU A 76 3.75 4.88 4.71
N ARG A 77 3.09 4.02 5.47
CA ARG A 77 3.21 2.56 5.33
C ARG A 77 2.12 2.07 4.39
N ASP A 78 2.47 1.08 3.59
CA ASP A 78 1.52 0.40 2.71
C ASP A 78 0.64 -0.52 3.56
N GLU A 79 -0.68 -0.40 3.43
CA GLU A 79 -1.66 -1.23 4.15
C GLU A 79 -1.55 -2.71 3.76
N SER A 80 -1.13 -3.02 2.53
CA SER A 80 -0.87 -4.41 2.11
C SER A 80 0.31 -5.06 2.85
N LEU A 81 1.19 -4.25 3.47
CA LEU A 81 2.28 -4.72 4.32
C LEU A 81 1.86 -4.82 5.79
N GLU A 82 0.74 -4.24 6.20
CA GLU A 82 0.21 -4.40 7.57
C GLU A 82 -0.31 -5.82 7.81
N ASP A 83 -0.75 -6.53 6.76
CA ASP A 83 -1.02 -7.97 6.85
C ASP A 83 0.22 -8.74 7.34
N SER A 84 1.43 -8.33 6.95
CA SER A 84 2.67 -8.99 7.42
C SER A 84 3.04 -8.68 8.88
N ALA A 85 2.64 -7.51 9.38
CA ALA A 85 2.93 -7.06 10.75
C ALA A 85 1.92 -7.59 11.77
N ASN A 86 0.74 -8.01 11.30
CA ASN A 86 -0.32 -8.63 12.09
C ASN A 86 -0.45 -10.15 11.82
N LEU A 87 0.54 -10.77 11.17
CA LEU A 87 0.51 -12.22 10.96
C LEU A 87 0.46 -12.93 12.32
N PRO A 88 -0.39 -13.96 12.46
CA PRO A 88 -0.34 -14.82 13.62
C PRO A 88 1.05 -15.49 13.71
N ALA A 89 1.38 -16.03 14.88
CA ALA A 89 2.67 -16.66 15.09
C ALA A 89 2.96 -17.72 14.02
N PRO A 90 4.23 -17.94 13.63
CA PRO A 90 4.57 -18.81 12.49
C PRO A 90 4.02 -20.23 12.59
N ASP A 91 3.84 -20.75 13.80
CA ASP A 91 3.22 -22.05 14.09
C ASP A 91 1.72 -22.07 13.80
N VAL A 92 1.00 -20.98 14.10
CA VAL A 92 -0.42 -20.84 13.75
C VAL A 92 -0.59 -20.75 12.24
N LEU A 93 0.22 -19.91 11.59
CA LEU A 93 0.20 -19.77 10.13
C LEU A 93 0.53 -21.09 9.42
N ALA A 94 1.50 -21.84 9.93
CA ALA A 94 1.85 -23.15 9.37
C ALA A 94 0.71 -24.18 9.53
N ALA A 95 -0.02 -24.14 10.65
CA ALA A 95 -1.16 -25.01 10.87
C ALA A 95 -2.31 -24.71 9.90
N GLU A 96 -2.65 -23.43 9.71
CA GLU A 96 -3.68 -22.97 8.77
C GLU A 96 -3.33 -23.39 7.32
N ILE A 97 -2.07 -23.20 6.90
CA ILE A 97 -1.62 -23.63 5.56
C ILE A 97 -1.76 -25.15 5.38
N ILE A 98 -1.44 -25.95 6.41
CA ILE A 98 -1.58 -27.40 6.33
C ILE A 98 -3.04 -27.81 6.18
N GLU A 99 -3.95 -27.17 6.93
CA GLU A 99 -5.39 -27.41 6.86
C GLU A 99 -5.95 -27.09 5.47
N ASP A 100 -5.61 -25.91 4.93
CA ASP A 100 -6.04 -25.48 3.59
C ASP A 100 -5.53 -26.44 2.49
N LEU A 101 -4.27 -26.88 2.59
CA LEU A 101 -3.71 -27.83 1.63
C LEU A 101 -4.36 -29.21 1.72
N GLN A 102 -4.75 -29.65 2.92
CA GLN A 102 -5.48 -30.91 3.10
C GLN A 102 -6.88 -30.84 2.49
N ALA A 103 -7.62 -29.74 2.74
CA ALA A 103 -8.93 -29.52 2.14
C ALA A 103 -8.85 -29.48 0.61
N ALA A 104 -7.87 -28.77 0.05
CA ALA A 104 -7.65 -28.72 -1.39
C ALA A 104 -7.31 -30.11 -1.98
N LEU A 105 -6.51 -30.91 -1.27
CA LEU A 105 -6.20 -32.28 -1.69
C LEU A 105 -7.43 -33.19 -1.68
N GLU A 106 -8.30 -33.07 -0.67
CA GLU A 106 -9.55 -33.83 -0.60
C GLU A 106 -10.50 -33.47 -1.75
N GLU A 107 -10.64 -32.18 -2.06
CA GLU A 107 -11.45 -31.74 -3.22
C GLU A 107 -10.89 -32.31 -4.53
N LEU A 108 -9.57 -32.27 -4.72
CA LEU A 108 -8.93 -32.83 -5.91
C LEU A 108 -9.10 -34.35 -6.01
N ALA A 109 -9.02 -35.07 -4.89
CA ALA A 109 -9.26 -36.51 -4.85
C ALA A 109 -10.70 -36.85 -5.22
N ALA A 110 -11.68 -36.10 -4.71
CA ALA A 110 -13.08 -36.26 -5.08
C ALA A 110 -13.32 -36.02 -6.58
N ILE A 111 -12.71 -34.96 -7.15
CA ILE A 111 -12.77 -34.70 -8.60
C ILE A 111 -12.16 -35.86 -9.38
N GLN A 112 -11.02 -36.41 -8.95
CA GLN A 112 -10.37 -37.53 -9.60
C GLN A 112 -11.24 -38.80 -9.57
N GLU A 113 -11.90 -39.07 -8.45
CA GLU A 113 -12.83 -40.21 -8.32
C GLU A 113 -14.03 -40.06 -9.26
N ASP A 114 -14.65 -38.88 -9.29
CA ASP A 114 -15.76 -38.56 -10.20
C ASP A 114 -15.37 -38.75 -11.68
N LEU A 115 -14.15 -38.36 -12.04
CA LEU A 115 -13.62 -38.54 -13.40
C LEU A 115 -13.41 -40.01 -13.75
N ASN A 116 -12.85 -40.80 -12.82
CA ASN A 116 -12.66 -42.24 -13.02
C ASN A 116 -14.00 -42.98 -13.16
N GLN A 117 -14.99 -42.68 -12.32
CA GLN A 117 -16.32 -43.29 -12.40
C GLN A 117 -17.07 -42.96 -13.70
N LYS A 118 -16.82 -41.78 -14.29
CA LYS A 118 -17.34 -41.44 -15.63
C LYS A 118 -16.65 -42.24 -16.73
N SER A 119 -15.33 -42.46 -16.63
CA SER A 119 -14.58 -43.22 -17.62
C SER A 119 -14.90 -44.72 -17.68
N GLU A 120 -15.42 -45.31 -16.58
CA GLU A 120 -15.83 -46.72 -16.54
C GLU A 120 -17.27 -46.97 -17.04
N LYS A 121 -18.06 -45.91 -17.26
CA LYS A 121 -19.45 -45.99 -17.74
C LYS A 121 -19.61 -45.80 -19.25
N ASP A 122 -18.56 -45.37 -19.94
CA ASP A 122 -18.46 -45.27 -21.41
C ASP A 122 -17.79 -46.52 -22.00
#